data_AF-L1JSP1-F1
#
_entry.id   AF-L1JSP1-F1
#
_cell.length_a   1.000
_cell.length_b   1.000
_cell.length_c   1.000
_cell.angle_alpha   90.00
_cell.angle_beta   90.00
_cell.angle_gamma   90.00
#
_symmetry.space_group_name_H-M   'P 1'
#
loop_
_entity.id
_entity.type
_entity.pdbx_description
1 polymer ?
#
loop_
_entity_poly.entity_id
_entity_poly.type
_entity_poly.pdbx_seq_one_letter_code
_entity_poly.pdbx_strand_id
1 'polypeptide(L)'
;MGLFFTILGGFFVLQTSRLRFCFGTDTFSVLRVSGTEGEGEEKRVTAIGPWSYGSIVEWRFWWPGFPLLAYFKETQTKETGQRHFIPMLMDGRSMYEQMQKNFG
;
A
#
# COMPACT_ATOMS: atom_id res chain seq x y z
N MET A 1 4.37 20.98 20.38
CA MET A 1 4.78 19.80 19.60
C MET A 1 3.69 18.73 19.47
N GLY A 2 2.87 18.43 20.50
CA GLY A 2 1.87 17.34 20.43
C GLY A 2 0.77 17.48 19.38
N LEU A 3 0.18 18.68 19.21
CA LEU A 3 -0.94 18.90 18.28
C LEU A 3 -0.59 18.59 16.82
N PHE A 4 0.63 18.93 16.40
CA PHE A 4 1.11 18.64 15.05
C PHE A 4 1.17 17.13 14.78
N PHE A 5 1.74 16.36 15.71
CA PHE A 5 1.81 14.90 15.58
C PHE A 5 0.43 14.25 15.63
N THR A 6 -0.52 14.79 16.39
CA THR A 6 -1.91 14.30 16.40
C THR A 6 -2.62 14.54 15.07
N ILE A 7 -2.50 15.75 14.50
CA ILE A 7 -3.10 16.07 13.18
C ILE A 7 -2.45 15.24 12.08
N LEU A 8 -1.12 15.16 12.09
CA LEU A 8 -0.36 14.38 11.12
C LEU A 8 -0.69 12.89 11.22
N GLY A 9 -0.79 12.34 12.43
CA GLY A 9 -1.21 10.97 12.68
C GLY A 9 -2.63 10.70 12.17
N GLY A 10 -3.59 11.58 12.48
CA GLY A 10 -4.96 11.49 11.97
C GLY A 10 -5.04 11.57 10.45
N PHE A 11 -4.25 12.44 9.82
CA PHE A 11 -4.14 12.53 8.37
C PHE A 11 -3.63 11.21 7.76
N PHE A 12 -2.59 10.61 8.35
CA PHE A 12 -2.10 9.30 7.89
C PHE A 12 -3.15 8.20 8.06
N VAL A 13 -3.89 8.16 9.18
CA VAL A 13 -5.00 7.20 9.35
C VAL A 13 -6.03 7.32 8.21
N LEU A 14 -6.46 8.53 7.88
CA LEU A 14 -7.41 8.75 6.79
C LEU A 14 -6.84 8.37 5.42
N GLN A 15 -5.60 8.77 5.11
CA GLN A 15 -4.98 8.47 3.81
C GLN A 15 -4.74 6.96 3.61
N THR A 16 -4.30 6.26 4.65
CA THR A 16 -3.97 4.84 4.60
C THR A 16 -5.19 3.92 4.62
N SER A 17 -6.29 4.35 5.24
CA SER A 17 -7.55 3.59 5.23
C SER A 17 -8.09 3.34 3.82
N ARG A 18 -7.70 4.16 2.85
CA ARG A 18 -8.14 4.14 1.45
C ARG A 18 -7.32 3.23 0.55
N LEU A 19 -6.25 2.61 1.05
CA LEU A 19 -5.41 1.70 0.27
C LEU A 19 -5.57 0.25 0.75
N ARG A 20 -5.62 -0.68 -0.21
CA ARG A 20 -5.69 -2.12 0.05
C ARG A 20 -4.73 -2.83 -0.89
N PHE A 21 -3.92 -3.73 -0.36
CA PHE A 21 -3.07 -4.57 -1.18
C PHE A 21 -3.84 -5.80 -1.62
N CYS A 22 -3.75 -6.12 -2.92
CA CYS A 22 -4.39 -7.25 -3.54
C CYS A 22 -3.32 -8.14 -4.17
N PHE A 23 -3.28 -9.39 -3.74
CA PHE A 23 -2.36 -10.40 -4.23
C PHE A 23 -3.16 -11.36 -5.13
N GLY A 24 -2.92 -11.29 -6.43
CA GLY A 24 -3.48 -12.21 -7.41
C GLY A 24 -2.57 -13.42 -7.63
N THR A 25 -2.88 -14.23 -8.64
CA THR A 25 -2.10 -15.43 -8.97
C THR A 25 -0.69 -15.10 -9.46
N ASP A 26 -0.56 -14.15 -10.39
CA ASP A 26 0.72 -13.79 -11.03
C ASP A 26 1.12 -12.32 -10.81
N THR A 27 0.20 -11.53 -10.25
CA THR A 27 0.35 -10.09 -10.12
C THR A 27 -0.05 -9.58 -8.75
N PHE A 28 0.56 -8.45 -8.42
CA PHE A 28 0.36 -7.68 -7.22
C PHE A 28 -0.18 -6.30 -7.59
N SER A 29 -1.21 -5.84 -6.88
CA SER A 29 -1.86 -4.55 -7.13
C SER A 29 -2.22 -3.84 -5.83
N VAL A 30 -2.33 -2.52 -5.89
CA VAL A 30 -2.83 -1.70 -4.78
C VAL A 30 -4.13 -1.05 -5.18
N LEU A 31 -5.22 -1.43 -4.53
CA LEU A 31 -6.52 -0.83 -4.74
C LEU A 31 -6.61 0.47 -3.93
N ARG A 32 -6.95 1.56 -4.61
CA ARG A 32 -7.30 2.84 -4.01
C ARG A 32 -8.81 2.99 -4.03
N VAL A 33 -9.39 3.17 -2.84
CA VAL A 33 -10.80 3.51 -2.66
C VAL A 33 -10.91 5.04 -2.65
N SER A 34 -11.68 5.58 -3.58
CA SER A 34 -12.01 7.00 -3.68
C SER A 34 -13.52 7.19 -3.61
N GLY A 35 -13.95 8.24 -2.90
CA GLY A 35 -15.36 8.55 -2.64
C GLY A 35 -15.60 8.80 -1.15
N THR A 36 -16.42 9.79 -0.84
CA THR A 36 -16.89 10.05 0.52
C THR A 36 -18.24 9.38 0.74
N GLU A 37 -18.47 8.81 1.93
CA GLU A 37 -19.82 8.43 2.34
C GLU A 37 -20.64 9.71 2.57
N GLY A 38 -21.23 10.22 1.49
CA GLY A 38 -22.02 11.44 1.48
C GLY A 38 -22.72 11.58 0.13
N GLU A 39 -24.03 11.36 0.14
CA GLU A 39 -25.02 11.67 -0.90
C GLU A 39 -24.55 11.63 -2.37
N GLY A 40 -24.54 10.43 -2.96
CA GLY A 40 -24.62 10.26 -4.42
C GLY A 40 -23.32 9.91 -5.15
N GLU A 41 -22.15 9.96 -4.50
CA GLU A 41 -20.91 9.47 -5.11
C GLU A 41 -20.71 7.97 -4.85
N GLU A 42 -20.75 7.16 -5.92
CA GLU A 42 -20.44 5.73 -5.83
C GLU A 42 -18.99 5.51 -5.37
N LYS A 43 -18.78 4.57 -4.44
CA LYS A 43 -17.43 4.13 -4.02
C LYS A 43 -16.67 3.61 -5.24
N ARG A 44 -15.74 4.40 -5.76
CA ARG A 44 -14.90 4.01 -6.89
C ARG A 44 -13.64 3.32 -6.38
N VAL A 45 -13.44 2.08 -6.79
CA VAL A 45 -12.21 1.33 -6.53
C VAL A 45 -11.35 1.38 -7.78
N THR A 46 -10.14 1.93 -7.65
CA THR A 46 -9.17 1.98 -8.76
C THR A 46 -7.99 1.10 -8.42
N ALA A 47 -7.66 0.15 -9.28
CA ALA A 47 -6.43 -0.62 -9.16
C ALA A 47 -5.24 0.23 -9.63
N ILE A 48 -4.22 0.34 -8.78
CA ILE A 48 -2.92 0.91 -9.09
C ILE A 48 -1.95 -0.26 -9.24
N GLY A 49 -1.30 -0.35 -10.39
CA GLY A 49 -0.67 -1.59 -10.88
C GLY A 49 -1.41 -2.11 -12.11
N PRO A 50 -1.31 -3.40 -12.49
CA PRO A 50 -0.69 -4.54 -11.81
C PRO A 50 0.80 -4.69 -12.09
N TRP A 51 1.55 -5.12 -11.07
CA TRP A 51 2.95 -5.50 -11.22
C TRP A 51 3.09 -7.02 -11.16
N SER A 52 3.86 -7.59 -12.08
CA SER A 52 4.21 -9.02 -12.00
C SER A 52 5.08 -9.27 -10.77
N TYR A 53 4.89 -10.42 -10.10
CA TYR A 53 5.74 -10.82 -8.97
C TYR A 53 7.23 -10.79 -9.33
N GLY A 54 7.59 -11.26 -10.52
CA GLY A 54 8.99 -11.28 -11.00
C GLY A 54 9.58 -9.91 -11.32
N SER A 55 8.77 -8.86 -11.39
CA SER A 55 9.26 -7.49 -11.60
C SER A 55 9.69 -6.79 -10.30
N ILE A 56 9.30 -7.32 -9.14
CA ILE A 56 9.62 -6.73 -7.85
C ILE A 56 11.01 -7.20 -7.42
N VAL A 57 11.96 -6.27 -7.37
CA VAL A 57 13.37 -6.55 -7.09
C VAL A 57 13.79 -6.22 -5.66
N GLU A 58 13.03 -5.39 -4.95
CA GLU A 58 13.27 -5.07 -3.54
C GLU A 58 11.94 -4.73 -2.87
N TRP A 59 11.76 -5.13 -1.61
CA TRP A 59 10.64 -4.70 -0.78
C TRP A 59 11.06 -4.56 0.68
N ARG A 60 10.42 -3.63 1.40
CA ARG A 60 10.67 -3.38 2.82
C ARG A 60 9.39 -2.97 3.54
N PHE A 61 9.30 -3.37 4.81
CA PHE A 61 8.28 -2.92 5.75
C PHE A 61 8.93 -2.32 6.98
N TRP A 62 8.39 -1.20 7.45
CA TRP A 62 8.77 -0.61 8.71
C TRP A 62 7.59 -0.62 9.68
N TRP A 63 7.87 -1.02 10.92
CA TRP A 63 6.93 -0.99 12.04
C TRP A 63 5.67 -1.84 11.82
N PRO A 64 5.77 -3.18 11.76
CA PRO A 64 4.64 -4.10 11.53
C PRO A 64 3.48 -4.03 12.56
N GLY A 65 3.58 -3.19 13.60
CA GLY A 65 2.55 -3.00 14.64
C GLY A 65 1.96 -1.59 14.79
N PHE A 66 2.40 -0.59 14.01
CA PHE A 66 1.91 0.80 14.08
C PHE A 66 2.21 1.50 12.74
N PRO A 67 1.30 2.32 12.14
CA PRO A 67 1.29 2.77 10.74
C PRO A 67 2.43 2.24 9.87
N LEU A 68 2.11 1.13 9.21
CA LEU A 68 3.02 0.35 8.39
C LEU A 68 3.38 1.16 7.14
N LEU A 69 4.67 1.41 6.91
CA LEU A 69 5.12 1.92 5.63
C LEU A 69 5.59 0.72 4.78
N ALA A 70 4.96 0.52 3.62
CA ALA A 70 5.50 -0.37 2.59
C ALA A 70 6.39 0.42 1.64
N TYR A 71 7.46 -0.26 1.25
CA TYR A 71 8.26 0.08 0.11
C TYR A 71 8.39 -1.12 -0.80
N PHE A 72 8.30 -0.88 -2.11
CA PHE A 72 8.78 -1.84 -3.10
C PHE A 72 9.41 -1.12 -4.29
N LYS A 73 10.36 -1.81 -4.92
CA LYS A 73 11.00 -1.41 -6.16
C LYS A 73 10.65 -2.44 -7.23
N GLU A 74 10.13 -1.95 -8.35
CA GLU A 74 9.76 -2.75 -9.52
C GLU A 74 10.64 -2.39 -10.72
N THR A 75 10.75 -3.27 -11.72
CA THR A 75 11.48 -3.01 -12.98
C THR A 75 10.60 -3.01 -14.23
N GLN A 76 9.29 -3.29 -14.09
CA GLN A 76 8.35 -3.37 -15.21
C GLN A 76 8.07 -2.00 -15.83
N THR A 77 8.05 -0.93 -15.03
CA THR A 77 7.80 0.43 -15.51
C THR A 77 9.09 1.10 -15.97
N LYS A 78 10.21 0.81 -15.29
CA LYS A 78 11.55 1.30 -15.66
C LYS A 78 12.60 0.24 -15.34
N GLU A 79 13.49 -0.06 -16.28
CA GLU A 79 14.57 -1.04 -16.07
C GLU A 79 15.52 -0.67 -14.92
N THR A 80 15.78 0.63 -14.70
CA THR A 80 16.57 1.12 -13.56
C THR A 80 15.86 0.94 -12.19
N GLY A 81 14.56 0.69 -12.28
CA GLY A 81 13.62 0.35 -11.23
C GLY A 81 12.88 1.55 -10.64
N GLN A 82 11.55 1.45 -10.61
CA GLN A 82 10.67 2.44 -10.01
C GLN A 82 10.39 2.12 -8.55
N ARG A 83 10.50 3.14 -7.70
CA ARG A 83 10.28 3.03 -6.25
C ARG A 83 8.88 3.50 -5.88
N HIS A 84 8.20 2.73 -5.05
CA HIS A 84 6.88 3.04 -4.52
C HIS A 84 6.92 3.07 -2.99
N PHE A 85 6.41 4.14 -2.40
CA PHE A 85 6.21 4.28 -0.95
C PHE A 85 4.73 4.39 -0.69
N ILE A 86 4.20 3.43 0.07
CA ILE A 86 2.77 3.30 0.28
C ILE A 86 2.51 3.21 1.78
N PRO A 87 1.90 4.23 2.38
CA PRO A 87 1.55 4.17 3.78
C PRO A 87 0.33 3.24 3.95
N MET A 88 0.28 2.52 5.08
CA MET A 88 -0.77 1.58 5.41
C MET A 88 -1.16 1.59 6.89
N LEU A 89 -2.46 1.40 7.12
CA LEU A 89 -3.04 1.00 8.40
C LEU A 89 -3.88 -0.25 8.16
N MET A 90 -3.23 -1.34 7.80
CA MET A 90 -3.84 -2.67 7.78
C MET A 90 -3.00 -3.63 8.61
N ASP A 91 -3.46 -4.87 8.77
CA ASP A 91 -2.70 -5.91 9.48
C ASP A 91 -1.34 -6.13 8.80
N GLY A 92 -0.32 -5.49 9.35
CA GLY A 92 1.02 -5.50 8.80
C GLY A 92 1.73 -6.83 8.95
N ARG A 93 1.32 -7.65 9.92
CA ARG A 93 1.85 -9.00 10.06
C ARG A 93 1.33 -9.88 8.94
N SER A 94 0.01 -9.91 8.71
CA SER A 94 -0.58 -10.70 7.63
C SER A 94 -0.03 -10.27 6.26
N MET A 95 0.13 -8.96 6.05
CA MET A 95 0.72 -8.47 4.81
C MET A 95 2.18 -8.88 4.65
N TYR A 96 2.98 -8.73 5.71
CA TYR A 96 4.39 -9.13 5.69
C TYR A 96 4.53 -10.61 5.35
N GLU A 97 3.70 -11.48 5.95
CA GLU A 97 3.65 -12.91 5.65
C GLU A 97 3.30 -13.18 4.18
N GLN A 98 2.31 -12.48 3.62
CA GLN A 98 1.97 -12.59 2.20
C GLN A 98 3.10 -12.10 1.29
N MET A 99 3.78 -11.02 1.64
CA MET A 99 4.91 -10.51 0.87
C MET A 99 6.09 -11.48 0.94
N GLN A 100 6.39 -12.02 2.12
CA GLN A 100 7.43 -13.03 2.28
C GLN A 100 7.09 -14.32 1.52
N LYS A 101 5.82 -14.74 1.47
CA LYS A 101 5.40 -15.92 0.72
C LYS A 101 5.56 -15.76 -0.80
N ASN A 102 5.28 -14.56 -1.32
CA ASN A 102 5.26 -14.31 -2.77
C ASN A 102 6.60 -13.74 -3.31
N PHE A 103 7.43 -13.14 -2.46
CA PHE A 103 8.65 -12.43 -2.84
C PHE A 103 9.89 -12.79 -2.02
N GLY A 104 9.80 -13.71 -1.05
CA GLY A 104 10.91 -14.19 -0.22
C GLY A 104 11.41 -15.54 -0.69
#